data_AF-A0A944CX83-F1
#
_entry.id   AF-A0A944CX83-F1
#
_cell.length_a   1.000
_cell.length_b   1.000
_cell.length_c   1.000
_cell.angle_alpha   90.00
_cell.angle_beta   90.00
_cell.angle_gamma   90.00
#
_symmetry.space_group_name_H-M   'P 1'
#
loop_
_entity.id
_entity.type
_entity.pdbx_description
1 polymer ?
#
loop_
_entity_poly.entity_id
_entity_poly.type
_entity_poly.pdbx_seq_one_letter_code
_entity_poly.pdbx_strand_id
1 'polypeptide(L)'
;MVSLNEVINGKKPIEAAILEAITEARITCTENGNNSANCAVAWDIVEELQAEKAHQKQAKHRKTALETYCEMYPDALECLIYDL
;
A
#
# COMPACT_ATOMS: atom_id res chain seq x y z
N MET A 1 -9.65 17.82 -4.36
CA MET A 1 -10.07 16.88 -3.32
C MET A 1 -9.95 15.50 -3.90
N VAL A 2 -8.85 14.80 -3.58
CA VAL A 2 -8.67 13.38 -3.90
C VAL A 2 -9.91 12.63 -3.45
N SER A 3 -10.70 12.16 -4.41
CA SER A 3 -11.83 11.27 -4.09
C SER A 3 -11.29 9.88 -3.83
N LEU A 4 -11.02 9.57 -2.55
CA LEU A 4 -10.61 8.23 -2.10
C LEU A 4 -11.49 7.13 -2.71
N ASN A 5 -12.79 7.39 -2.86
CA ASN A 5 -13.75 6.50 -3.51
C ASN A 5 -13.43 6.14 -4.97
N GLU A 6 -12.75 6.99 -5.73
CA GLU A 6 -12.35 6.70 -7.11
C GLU A 6 -11.11 5.79 -7.19
N VAL A 7 -10.24 5.87 -6.17
CA VAL A 7 -9.07 4.97 -6.03
C VAL A 7 -9.55 3.58 -5.63
N ILE A 8 -10.46 3.50 -4.65
CA ILE A 8 -10.99 2.23 -4.14
C ILE A 8 -11.82 1.50 -5.22
N ASN A 9 -12.55 2.23 -6.07
CA ASN A 9 -13.31 1.66 -7.18
C ASN A 9 -12.46 1.34 -8.43
N GLY A 10 -11.12 1.43 -8.36
CA GLY A 10 -10.23 1.09 -9.47
C GLY A 10 -10.29 2.04 -10.67
N LYS A 11 -10.97 3.19 -10.54
CA LYS A 11 -11.12 4.19 -11.62
C LYS A 11 -9.85 5.02 -11.79
N LYS A 12 -8.99 5.08 -10.77
CA LYS A 12 -7.72 5.83 -10.77
C LYS A 12 -6.55 4.95 -10.29
N PRO A 13 -5.41 4.90 -10.99
CA PRO A 13 -4.25 4.15 -10.53
C PRO A 13 -3.68 4.75 -9.25
N ILE A 14 -3.26 3.90 -8.31
CA ILE A 14 -2.78 4.31 -6.98
C ILE A 14 -1.58 5.25 -7.06
N GLU A 15 -0.71 5.10 -8.06
CA GLU A 15 0.40 6.02 -8.32
C GLU A 15 -0.06 7.44 -8.62
N ALA A 16 -1.11 7.60 -9.44
CA ALA A 16 -1.66 8.92 -9.75
C ALA A 16 -2.36 9.54 -8.53
N ALA A 17 -2.97 8.72 -7.68
CA ALA A 17 -3.57 9.18 -6.43
C ALA A 17 -2.52 9.67 -5.43
N ILE A 18 -1.39 8.95 -5.29
CA ILE A 18 -0.26 9.38 -4.45
C ILE A 18 0.28 10.73 -4.93
N LEU A 19 0.49 10.92 -6.23
CA LEU A 19 1.00 12.18 -6.76
C LEU A 19 0.04 13.36 -6.48
N GLU A 20 -1.26 13.16 -6.64
CA GLU A 20 -2.26 14.17 -6.30
C GLU A 20 -2.26 14.48 -4.79
N ALA A 21 -2.25 13.44 -3.94
CA ALA A 21 -2.21 13.61 -2.49
C ALA A 21 -0.96 14.37 -2.02
N ILE A 22 0.20 14.14 -2.65
CA ILE A 22 1.42 14.92 -2.37
C ILE A 22 1.22 16.40 -2.72
N THR A 23 0.58 16.69 -3.86
CA THR A 23 0.29 18.09 -4.23
C THR A 23 -0.68 18.74 -3.25
N GLU A 24 -1.74 18.03 -2.84
CA GLU A 24 -2.71 18.53 -1.87
C GLU A 24 -2.08 18.73 -0.48
N ALA A 25 -1.21 17.82 -0.04
CA ALA A 25 -0.48 17.96 1.22
C ALA A 25 0.40 19.21 1.21
N ARG A 26 1.14 19.46 0.14
CA ARG A 26 1.97 20.67 -0.01
C ARG A 26 1.15 21.95 0.02
N ILE A 27 0.02 21.99 -0.68
CA ILE A 27 -0.91 23.13 -0.69
C ILE A 27 -1.45 23.36 0.73
N THR A 28 -1.96 22.29 1.36
CA THR A 28 -2.54 22.34 2.71
C THR A 28 -1.54 22.85 3.74
N CYS A 29 -0.30 22.37 3.68
CA CYS A 29 0.78 22.85 4.56
C CYS A 29 1.17 24.30 4.29
N THR A 30 1.16 24.74 3.03
CA THR A 30 1.45 26.14 2.66
C THR A 30 0.35 27.09 3.15
N GLU A 31 -0.92 26.68 3.05
CA GLU A 31 -2.08 27.50 3.43
C GLU A 31 -2.33 27.52 4.94
N ASN A 32 -2.19 26.37 5.62
CA ASN A 32 -2.51 26.23 7.05
C ASN A 32 -1.27 26.34 7.95
N GLY A 33 -0.06 26.32 7.36
CA GLY A 33 1.21 26.29 8.06
C GLY A 33 1.74 24.87 8.27
N ASN A 34 3.07 24.73 8.23
CA ASN A 34 3.76 23.43 8.25
C ASN A 34 3.54 22.63 9.54
N ASN A 35 3.23 23.30 10.66
CA ASN A 35 3.00 22.66 11.96
C ASN A 35 1.49 22.54 12.29
N SER A 36 0.62 22.78 11.32
CA SER A 36 -0.82 22.67 11.51
C SER A 36 -1.28 21.21 11.52
N ALA A 37 -2.36 20.93 12.25
CA ALA A 37 -2.99 19.62 12.24
C ALA A 37 -3.44 19.22 10.83
N ASN A 38 -3.91 20.18 10.03
CA ASN A 38 -4.34 19.94 8.64
C ASN A 38 -3.17 19.49 7.76
N CYS A 39 -1.99 20.08 7.93
CA CYS A 39 -0.77 19.65 7.24
C CYS A 39 -0.39 18.21 7.61
N ALA A 40 -0.44 17.86 8.91
CA ALA A 40 -0.15 16.51 9.38
C ALA A 40 -1.13 15.49 8.78
N VAL A 41 -2.44 15.73 8.87
CA VAL A 41 -3.48 14.85 8.30
C VAL A 41 -3.31 14.68 6.79
N ALA A 42 -2.95 15.74 6.06
CA ALA A 42 -2.74 15.62 4.63
C ALA A 42 -1.53 14.74 4.27
N TRP A 43 -0.47 14.76 5.10
CA TRP A 43 0.66 13.84 4.95
C TRP A 43 0.34 12.42 5.40
N ASP A 44 -0.48 12.22 6.44
CA ASP A 44 -0.95 10.89 6.85
C ASP A 44 -1.66 10.19 5.69
N ILE A 45 -2.49 10.91 4.93
CA ILE A 45 -3.15 10.35 3.73
C ILE A 45 -2.13 9.88 2.68
N VAL A 46 -1.03 10.63 2.48
CA VAL A 46 0.03 10.23 1.56
C VAL A 46 0.72 8.95 2.06
N GLU A 47 0.99 8.85 3.35
CA GLU A 47 1.60 7.69 3.99
C GLU A 47 0.74 6.43 3.79
N GLU A 48 -0.56 6.52 4.07
CA GLU A 48 -1.50 5.41 3.91
C GLU A 48 -1.59 4.93 2.45
N LEU A 49 -1.64 5.85 1.48
CA LEU A 49 -1.65 5.49 0.06
C LEU A 49 -0.35 4.79 -0.38
N GLN A 50 0.79 5.20 0.16
CA GLN A 50 2.07 4.54 -0.10
C GLN A 50 2.15 3.16 0.56
N ALA A 51 1.63 3.02 1.77
CA ALA A 51 1.54 1.75 2.47
C ALA A 51 0.66 0.75 1.69
N GLU A 52 -0.50 1.19 1.21
CA GLU A 52 -1.38 0.35 0.39
C GLU A 52 -0.70 -0.03 -0.94
N LYS A 53 0.03 0.89 -1.59
CA LYS A 53 0.82 0.54 -2.78
C LYS A 53 1.88 -0.54 -2.48
N ALA A 54 2.56 -0.45 -1.34
CA ALA A 54 3.52 -1.46 -0.92
C ALA A 54 2.83 -2.80 -0.63
N HIS A 55 1.66 -2.77 0.02
CA HIS A 55 0.85 -3.95 0.29
C HIS A 55 0.37 -4.61 -1.01
N GLN A 56 -0.14 -3.86 -1.98
CA GLN A 56 -0.49 -4.39 -3.31
C GLN A 56 0.71 -5.00 -4.03
N LYS A 57 1.91 -4.43 -3.87
CA LYS A 57 3.14 -4.98 -4.44
C LYS A 57 3.51 -6.31 -3.78
N GLN A 58 3.38 -6.43 -2.45
CA GLN A 58 3.59 -7.68 -1.74
C GLN A 58 2.52 -8.73 -2.08
N ALA A 59 1.25 -8.35 -2.17
CA ALA A 59 0.16 -9.24 -2.58
C ALA A 59 0.34 -9.76 -4.02
N LYS A 60 1.00 -8.98 -4.89
CA LYS A 60 1.40 -9.42 -6.24
C LYS A 60 2.61 -10.35 -6.25
N HIS A 61 3.29 -10.57 -5.12
CA HIS A 61 4.34 -11.57 -5.02
C HIS A 61 3.72 -12.95 -5.29
N ARG A 62 4.10 -13.54 -6.42
CA ARG A 62 3.62 -14.88 -6.77
C ARG A 62 4.30 -15.88 -5.85
N LYS A 63 3.56 -16.89 -5.42
CA LYS A 63 4.14 -18.05 -4.74
C LYS A 63 5.28 -18.59 -5.61
N THR A 64 6.39 -18.86 -4.98
CA THR A 64 7.52 -19.56 -5.58
C THR A 64 7.08 -20.96 -5.99
N ALA A 65 7.87 -21.59 -6.86
CA ALA A 65 7.62 -22.97 -7.26
C ALA A 65 7.60 -23.92 -6.04
N LEU A 66 8.48 -23.67 -5.05
CA LEU A 66 8.53 -24.46 -3.82
C LEU A 66 7.30 -24.23 -2.94
N GLU A 67 6.88 -22.99 -2.70
CA GLU A 67 5.66 -22.70 -1.92
C GLU A 67 4.43 -23.35 -2.56
N THR A 68 4.31 -23.25 -3.89
CA THR A 68 3.20 -23.89 -4.62
C THR A 68 3.26 -25.41 -4.50
N TYR A 69 4.45 -26.00 -4.58
CA TYR A 69 4.66 -27.43 -4.44
C TYR A 69 4.31 -27.92 -3.02
N CYS A 70 4.78 -27.22 -1.99
CA CYS A 70 4.53 -27.58 -0.59
C CYS A 70 3.05 -27.43 -0.18
N GLU A 71 2.29 -26.54 -0.82
CA GLU A 71 0.84 -26.48 -0.63
C GLU A 71 0.10 -27.69 -1.20
N MET A 72 0.62 -28.26 -2.29
CA MET A 72 0.05 -29.45 -2.92
C MET A 72 0.52 -30.76 -2.27
N TYR A 73 1.75 -30.77 -1.76
CA TYR A 73 2.43 -31.93 -1.18
C TYR A 73 3.07 -31.56 0.16
N PRO A 74 2.28 -31.34 1.22
CA PRO A 74 2.79 -30.88 2.52
C PRO A 74 3.66 -31.93 3.24
N ASP A 75 3.55 -33.21 2.85
CA ASP A 75 4.30 -34.35 3.38
C ASP A 75 5.63 -34.60 2.63
N ALA A 76 5.93 -33.84 1.58
CA ALA A 76 7.23 -33.91 0.91
C ALA A 76 8.36 -33.48 1.85
N LEU A 77 9.53 -34.11 1.72
CA LEU A 77 10.67 -33.89 2.62
C LEU A 77 11.14 -32.42 2.64
N GLU A 78 11.05 -31.75 1.49
CA GLU A 78 11.40 -30.33 1.31
C GLU A 78 10.42 -29.36 2.00
N CYS A 79 9.27 -29.86 2.47
CA CYS A 79 8.16 -29.07 3.01
C CYS A 79 7.90 -29.31 4.50
N LEU A 80 8.61 -30.26 5.12
CA LEU A 80 8.46 -30.57 6.54
C LEU A 80 8.98 -29.41 7.41
N ILE A 81 8.08 -28.80 8.16
CA ILE A 81 8.40 -27.78 9.17
C ILE A 81 8.30 -28.46 10.54
N TYR A 82 9.36 -28.35 11.33
CA TYR A 82 9.42 -28.90 12.68
C TYR A 82 9.35 -27.77 13.70
N ASP A 83 8.35 -27.82 14.59
CA ASP A 83 8.31 -26.95 15.77
C ASP A 83 9.37 -27.46 16.77
N LEU A 84 10.31 -26.57 17.16
CA LEU A 84 11.40 -26.85 18.11
C LEU A 84 11.06 -26.38 19.52
#